data_AF-A0AAV2H7D3-F1
#
_entry.id   AF-A0AAV2H7D3-F1
#
_cell.length_a   1.000
_cell.length_b   1.000
_cell.length_c   1.000
_cell.angle_alpha   90.00
_cell.angle_beta   90.00
_cell.angle_gamma   90.00
#
_symmetry.space_group_name_H-M   'P 1'
#
loop_
_entity.id
_entity.type
_entity.pdbx_description
1 polymer ?
#
loop_
_entity_poly.entity_id
_entity_poly.type
_entity_poly.pdbx_seq_one_letter_code
_entity_poly.pdbx_strand_id
1 'polypeptide(L)'
;MAISNTCETKLILIGFILHLYSSEFVVLADDSLIVGGSIRNIPSVFPSRLQWPGLHSPRKAWWAKEITPDFHVCGRLTERQIKYAAEAGFKSVVSLFTYPDEDIEDNFGGVHLPNTAEEQEIVEKIAELQFIALLDPMDEWASLETIEKFTAIVPHIKTPSLLHCDRGRTIAFVILLYMANQTRNNKDFQPRIHSKEFFEITAAMGLDFFSRLPLEVVAEVTGEPLATLDNKQVPRANNGPNDWLDYWVAHPVYLNWFTAGQIYKSHVLLLKEFEYKSVINLRPGVTENGVPSQEEVNLLNVKSYTGTYGNSHSKPRQSDERLRETLVKPNRPNIFISNTSQVNYERRNEEEFGDEIGYNSELEKEAFEKSGLSYFHLPFRYDVQLTAFEDFFREHKDTLLDIGKKGPVLVHCAIGLRAAMVAVLTAALQYNLSFDWALQRVKELGFGLSEETYPDVYKVYKDYLLSDVRVEL
;
A
#
# COMPACT_ATOMS: atom_id res chain seq x y z
N MET A 1 -52.09 30.50 -5.69
CA MET A 1 -52.05 30.05 -4.28
C MET A 1 -51.00 28.94 -4.20
N ALA A 2 -49.69 29.17 -4.11
CA ALA A 2 -48.90 30.11 -3.30
C ALA A 2 -49.17 29.96 -1.81
N ILE A 3 -48.28 29.22 -1.11
CA ILE A 3 -47.68 29.55 0.19
C ILE A 3 -46.38 28.73 0.29
N SER A 4 -45.27 29.45 0.41
CA SER A 4 -43.94 28.99 0.78
C SER A 4 -43.87 28.82 2.29
N ASN A 5 -43.22 27.76 2.79
CA ASN A 5 -42.79 27.69 4.19
C ASN A 5 -41.26 27.73 4.27
N THR A 6 -40.79 28.85 4.77
CA THR A 6 -39.44 29.14 5.27
C THR A 6 -39.27 28.59 6.70
N CYS A 7 -38.08 28.08 7.02
CA CYS A 7 -37.60 27.96 8.41
C CYS A 7 -36.06 28.09 8.36
N GLU A 8 -35.52 29.30 8.34
CA GLU A 8 -35.07 30.10 9.49
C GLU A 8 -34.04 29.42 10.42
N THR A 9 -32.80 29.83 10.17
CA THR A 9 -31.57 29.71 10.94
C THR A 9 -31.69 30.31 12.34
N LYS A 10 -31.24 29.58 13.37
CA LYS A 10 -30.93 30.15 14.70
C LYS A 10 -29.46 29.91 15.04
N LEU A 11 -28.65 30.96 14.90
CA LEU A 11 -27.40 31.14 15.62
C LEU A 11 -27.72 31.32 17.11
N ILE A 12 -27.01 30.58 17.97
CA ILE A 12 -26.89 30.93 19.39
C ILE A 12 -25.41 31.18 19.67
N LEU A 13 -25.14 32.45 19.99
CA LEU A 13 -23.89 33.02 20.45
C LEU A 13 -23.85 32.85 21.99
N ILE A 14 -22.82 32.19 22.53
CA ILE A 14 -22.45 32.34 23.95
C ILE A 14 -20.95 32.62 24.00
N GLY A 15 -20.61 33.80 24.53
CA GLY A 15 -19.25 34.26 24.77
C GLY A 15 -18.84 34.17 26.24
N PHE A 16 -17.58 34.59 26.46
CA PHE A 16 -16.79 34.66 27.72
C PHE A 16 -16.18 33.32 28.14
N ILE A 17 -14.88 33.19 28.45
CA ILE A 17 -13.98 34.05 29.25
C ILE A 17 -12.52 33.96 28.74
N LEU A 18 -11.87 35.12 28.60
CA LEU A 18 -10.41 35.26 28.48
C LEU A 18 -9.74 34.97 29.83
N HIS A 19 -8.79 34.04 29.88
CA HIS A 19 -7.76 34.00 30.91
C HIS A 19 -6.40 33.67 30.30
N LEU A 20 -5.46 34.54 30.63
CA LEU A 20 -4.04 34.52 30.29
C LEU A 20 -3.36 33.29 30.89
N TYR A 21 -2.63 32.54 30.08
CA TYR A 21 -1.44 31.81 30.52
C TYR A 21 -0.32 31.99 29.50
N SER A 22 0.58 32.92 29.81
CA SER A 22 1.96 32.89 29.34
C SER A 22 2.67 31.78 30.11
N SER A 23 3.17 30.77 29.42
CA SER A 23 4.21 29.91 29.96
C SER A 23 5.21 29.63 28.85
N GLU A 24 6.38 30.25 29.00
CA GLU A 24 7.62 29.90 28.31
C GLU A 24 7.87 28.39 28.49
N PHE A 25 7.78 27.63 27.40
CA PHE A 25 8.30 26.27 27.38
C PHE A 25 9.78 26.34 27.02
N VAL A 26 10.62 26.22 28.05
CA VAL A 26 12.01 25.83 27.90
C VAL A 26 12.01 24.39 27.38
N VAL A 27 12.40 24.20 26.13
CA VAL A 27 12.72 22.88 25.58
C VAL A 27 14.05 22.45 26.19
N LEU A 28 13.98 21.70 27.29
CA LEU A 28 15.10 20.86 27.70
C LEU A 28 14.96 19.55 26.94
N ALA A 29 15.78 19.40 25.89
CA ALA A 29 16.04 18.11 25.27
C ALA A 29 16.76 17.24 26.30
N ASP A 30 16.03 16.30 26.89
CA ASP A 30 16.63 15.20 27.65
C ASP A 30 16.98 14.09 26.64
N ASP A 31 18.23 14.11 26.18
CA ASP A 31 18.83 13.20 25.20
C ASP A 31 19.17 11.81 25.76
N SER A 32 18.43 11.34 26.77
CA SER A 32 18.80 10.12 27.47
C SER A 32 17.63 9.21 27.82
N LEU A 33 16.94 8.62 26.82
CA LEU A 33 16.09 7.45 27.10
C LEU A 33 15.88 6.53 25.87
N ILE A 34 16.40 5.31 26.03
CA ILE A 34 16.05 4.03 25.37
C ILE A 34 16.57 3.81 23.94
N VAL A 35 17.88 3.60 23.83
CA VAL A 35 18.46 2.66 22.87
C VAL A 35 18.74 1.37 23.66
N GLY A 36 18.05 0.26 23.39
CA GLY A 36 18.39 -1.00 24.09
C GLY A 36 17.44 -2.19 24.02
N GLY A 37 16.22 -2.04 23.49
CA GLY A 37 15.38 -3.19 23.16
C GLY A 37 15.67 -3.64 21.73
N SER A 38 16.56 -4.62 21.54
CA SER A 38 16.80 -5.22 20.23
C SER A 38 15.51 -5.89 19.71
N ILE A 39 14.83 -5.25 18.75
CA ILE A 39 13.68 -5.76 17.96
C ILE A 39 14.11 -6.94 17.04
N ARG A 40 15.30 -7.52 17.23
CA ARG A 40 16.01 -8.34 16.23
C ARG A 40 15.39 -9.70 15.89
N ASN A 41 14.21 -10.06 16.38
CA ASN A 41 13.57 -11.33 16.05
C ASN A 41 12.04 -11.24 16.03
N ILE A 42 11.45 -10.18 15.45
CA ILE A 42 10.05 -10.30 15.01
C ILE A 42 10.08 -11.34 13.88
N PRO A 43 9.47 -12.53 14.04
CA PRO A 43 9.29 -13.45 12.94
C PRO A 43 8.62 -12.64 11.84
N SER A 44 9.23 -12.58 10.66
CA SER A 44 8.58 -11.93 9.53
C SER A 44 7.36 -12.78 9.23
N VAL A 45 6.20 -12.42 9.79
CA VAL A 45 4.93 -13.08 9.45
C VAL A 45 4.61 -12.78 7.99
N PHE A 46 5.13 -11.65 7.49
CA PHE A 46 5.32 -11.36 6.08
C PHE A 46 6.48 -12.20 5.53
N PRO A 47 6.26 -13.20 4.67
CA PRO A 47 7.36 -13.74 3.91
C PRO A 47 8.00 -12.63 3.07
N SER A 48 9.28 -12.83 2.73
CA SER A 48 9.97 -11.91 1.84
C SER A 48 9.21 -11.79 0.51
N ARG A 49 8.81 -10.58 0.08
CA ARG A 49 8.20 -10.36 -1.26
C ARG A 49 9.17 -10.68 -2.40
N LEU A 50 10.41 -11.09 -2.11
CA LEU A 50 11.36 -11.59 -3.10
C LEU A 50 10.99 -12.98 -3.60
N GLN A 51 10.19 -13.71 -2.82
CA GLN A 51 9.53 -14.94 -3.23
C GLN A 51 8.04 -14.74 -3.09
N TRP A 52 7.43 -13.97 -4.00
CA TRP A 52 5.97 -13.79 -4.08
C TRP A 52 5.30 -15.16 -4.00
N PRO A 53 4.68 -15.53 -2.87
CA PRO A 53 4.15 -16.87 -2.72
C PRO A 53 2.91 -16.97 -3.60
N GLY A 54 3.02 -17.78 -4.65
CA GLY A 54 1.90 -18.20 -5.50
C GLY A 54 1.31 -17.14 -6.44
N LEU A 55 1.58 -15.85 -6.27
CA LEU A 55 1.02 -14.82 -7.15
C LEU A 55 1.76 -14.73 -8.50
N HIS A 56 1.03 -14.96 -9.60
CA HIS A 56 1.53 -14.96 -10.97
C HIS A 56 1.85 -13.56 -11.52
N SER A 57 1.37 -12.49 -10.89
CA SER A 57 1.62 -11.10 -11.33
C SER A 57 1.72 -10.10 -10.17
N PRO A 58 2.89 -10.03 -9.50
CA PRO A 58 3.13 -9.09 -8.41
C PRO A 58 2.90 -7.63 -8.78
N ARG A 59 3.19 -7.28 -10.03
CA ARG A 59 3.01 -5.93 -10.56
C ARG A 59 1.55 -5.49 -10.60
N LYS A 60 0.61 -6.42 -10.80
CA LYS A 60 -0.83 -6.13 -10.84
C LYS A 60 -1.47 -6.11 -9.44
N ALA A 61 -0.81 -6.72 -8.47
CA ALA A 61 -1.29 -6.87 -7.10
C ALA A 61 -0.38 -6.19 -6.05
N TRP A 62 0.43 -5.20 -6.43
CA TRP A 62 1.38 -4.52 -5.51
C TRP A 62 0.69 -3.86 -4.30
N TRP A 63 -0.59 -3.48 -4.47
CA TRP A 63 -1.43 -2.87 -3.45
C TRP A 63 -1.97 -3.89 -2.43
N ALA A 64 -1.96 -5.19 -2.74
CA ALA A 64 -2.32 -6.24 -1.79
C ALA A 64 -1.17 -6.48 -0.80
N LYS A 65 -1.51 -6.73 0.46
CA LYS A 65 -0.55 -7.12 1.51
C LYS A 65 -0.78 -8.56 1.87
N GLU A 66 0.24 -9.37 1.70
CA GLU A 66 0.21 -10.72 2.24
C GLU A 66 0.25 -10.68 3.76
N ILE A 67 -0.60 -11.45 4.45
CA ILE A 67 -0.45 -11.74 5.89
C ILE A 67 0.08 -13.17 6.07
N THR A 68 -0.39 -14.08 5.22
CA THR A 68 0.08 -15.47 5.09
C THR A 68 0.06 -15.86 3.61
N PRO A 69 0.71 -16.96 3.20
CA PRO A 69 0.63 -17.43 1.81
C PRO A 69 -0.80 -17.64 1.29
N ASP A 70 -1.75 -17.92 2.19
CA ASP A 70 -3.15 -18.15 1.87
C ASP A 70 -4.02 -16.88 1.94
N PHE A 71 -3.64 -15.89 2.76
CA PHE A 71 -4.45 -14.71 3.04
C PHE A 71 -3.71 -13.41 2.74
N HIS A 72 -4.27 -12.66 1.81
CA HIS A 72 -3.83 -11.32 1.47
C HIS A 72 -4.93 -10.33 1.78
N VAL A 73 -4.59 -9.13 2.20
CA VAL A 73 -5.51 -8.07 2.57
C VAL A 73 -5.33 -6.85 1.66
N CYS A 74 -6.37 -6.02 1.54
CA CYS A 74 -6.35 -4.74 0.82
C CYS A 74 -7.51 -3.83 1.24
N GLY A 75 -7.51 -2.59 0.77
CA GLY A 75 -8.71 -1.73 0.79
C GLY A 75 -9.75 -2.17 -0.25
N ARG A 76 -10.89 -1.50 -0.29
CA ARG A 76 -12.00 -1.83 -1.20
C ARG A 76 -11.55 -1.77 -2.66
N LEU A 77 -12.08 -2.69 -3.45
CA LEU A 77 -11.57 -3.00 -4.77
C LEU A 77 -12.36 -2.31 -5.87
N THR A 78 -11.66 -1.69 -6.81
CA THR A 78 -12.24 -1.31 -8.11
C THR A 78 -12.43 -2.55 -9.00
N GLU A 79 -13.30 -2.45 -10.01
CA GLU A 79 -13.47 -3.51 -11.03
C GLU A 79 -12.13 -3.95 -11.66
N ARG A 80 -11.24 -2.99 -11.96
CA ARG A 80 -9.91 -3.28 -12.50
C ARG A 80 -9.05 -4.07 -11.51
N GLN A 81 -9.09 -3.73 -10.23
CA GLN A 81 -8.33 -4.47 -9.21
C GLN A 81 -8.85 -5.89 -9.01
N ILE A 82 -10.16 -6.12 -9.09
CA ILE A 82 -10.75 -7.48 -9.07
C ILE A 82 -10.21 -8.31 -10.24
N LYS A 83 -10.20 -7.73 -11.45
CA LYS A 83 -9.65 -8.39 -12.66
C LYS A 83 -8.15 -8.66 -12.53
N TYR A 84 -7.38 -7.71 -11.97
CA TYR A 84 -5.97 -7.90 -11.64
C TYR A 84 -5.75 -8.99 -10.61
N ALA A 85 -6.63 -9.12 -9.60
CA ALA A 85 -6.54 -10.20 -8.63
C ALA A 85 -6.67 -11.57 -9.30
N ALA A 86 -7.62 -11.74 -10.22
CA ALA A 86 -7.76 -12.97 -10.99
C ALA A 86 -6.53 -13.30 -11.84
N GLU A 87 -5.84 -12.29 -12.37
CA GLU A 87 -4.60 -12.47 -13.15
C GLU A 87 -3.37 -12.68 -12.30
N ALA A 88 -3.37 -12.13 -11.09
CA ALA A 88 -2.36 -12.41 -10.08
C ALA A 88 -2.51 -13.82 -9.51
N GLY A 89 -3.62 -14.51 -9.72
CA GLY A 89 -3.78 -15.93 -9.40
C GLY A 89 -4.60 -16.22 -8.14
N PHE A 90 -5.16 -15.19 -7.51
CA PHE A 90 -6.14 -15.34 -6.44
C PHE A 90 -7.29 -16.26 -6.86
N LYS A 91 -7.87 -16.99 -5.90
CA LYS A 91 -8.99 -17.92 -6.14
C LYS A 91 -10.30 -17.44 -5.52
N SER A 92 -10.23 -16.49 -4.60
CA SER A 92 -11.38 -15.89 -3.95
C SER A 92 -11.13 -14.43 -3.61
N VAL A 93 -12.24 -13.68 -3.52
CA VAL A 93 -12.34 -12.35 -2.94
C VAL A 93 -13.29 -12.43 -1.76
N VAL A 94 -12.85 -11.96 -0.60
CA VAL A 94 -13.65 -11.94 0.64
C VAL A 94 -13.81 -10.49 1.09
N SER A 95 -15.03 -9.97 1.01
CA SER A 95 -15.37 -8.68 1.60
C SER A 95 -15.64 -8.85 3.08
N LEU A 96 -15.06 -7.98 3.91
CA LEU A 96 -15.37 -7.95 5.35
C LEU A 96 -16.84 -7.58 5.57
N PHE A 97 -17.34 -6.59 4.83
CA PHE A 97 -18.70 -6.09 4.96
C PHE A 97 -19.48 -6.23 3.66
N THR A 98 -20.80 -6.32 3.77
CA THR A 98 -21.69 -6.01 2.66
C THR A 98 -21.85 -4.50 2.49
N TYR A 99 -21.93 -4.04 1.25
CA TYR A 99 -22.14 -2.68 0.81
C TYR A 99 -23.51 -2.58 0.12
N PRO A 100 -24.49 -1.90 0.72
CA PRO A 100 -25.85 -1.83 0.21
C PRO A 100 -25.93 -1.02 -1.10
N ASP A 101 -26.97 -1.29 -1.88
CA ASP A 101 -27.21 -0.63 -3.17
C ASP A 101 -27.43 0.90 -3.05
N GLU A 102 -27.77 1.39 -1.86
CA GLU A 102 -28.04 2.81 -1.61
C GLU A 102 -26.75 3.65 -1.49
N ASP A 103 -25.59 3.01 -1.32
CA ASP A 103 -24.26 3.66 -1.24
C ASP A 103 -23.66 3.90 -2.65
N ILE A 104 -24.44 4.56 -3.52
CA ILE A 104 -24.17 4.69 -4.97
C ILE A 104 -23.02 5.67 -5.27
N GLU A 105 -22.60 6.49 -4.30
CA GLU A 105 -21.59 7.54 -4.51
C GLU A 105 -20.17 7.16 -4.07
N ASP A 106 -19.96 5.92 -3.60
CA ASP A 106 -18.65 5.48 -3.14
C ASP A 106 -17.66 5.39 -4.30
N ASN A 107 -16.71 6.32 -4.29
CA ASN A 107 -15.62 6.38 -5.23
C ASN A 107 -14.31 6.66 -4.52
N PHE A 108 -13.23 6.16 -5.11
CA PHE A 108 -11.88 6.45 -4.68
C PHE A 108 -11.14 7.19 -5.78
N GLY A 109 -10.93 8.50 -5.59
CA GLY A 109 -10.27 9.36 -6.58
C GLY A 109 -11.08 9.51 -7.87
N GLY A 110 -12.41 9.44 -7.77
CA GLY A 110 -13.30 9.43 -8.92
C GLY A 110 -13.41 8.07 -9.61
N VAL A 111 -12.81 7.00 -9.06
CA VAL A 111 -13.01 5.63 -9.55
C VAL A 111 -14.12 4.95 -8.75
N HIS A 112 -15.13 4.45 -9.45
CA HIS A 112 -16.26 3.71 -8.86
C HIS A 112 -15.79 2.51 -8.02
N LEU A 113 -16.34 2.38 -6.81
CA LEU A 113 -16.22 1.19 -5.98
C LEU A 113 -17.56 0.42 -6.03
N PRO A 114 -17.57 -0.81 -6.54
CA PRO A 114 -18.80 -1.58 -6.67
C PRO A 114 -19.45 -1.83 -5.31
N ASN A 115 -20.79 -1.80 -5.26
CA ASN A 115 -21.53 -2.33 -4.12
C ASN A 115 -21.43 -3.87 -4.07
N THR A 116 -22.00 -4.53 -3.06
CA THR A 116 -21.83 -5.99 -2.91
C THR A 116 -22.43 -6.79 -4.06
N ALA A 117 -23.57 -6.38 -4.62
CA ALA A 117 -24.20 -7.08 -5.73
C ALA A 117 -23.37 -6.97 -7.01
N GLU A 118 -22.89 -5.76 -7.32
CA GLU A 118 -22.00 -5.48 -8.44
C GLU A 118 -20.66 -6.21 -8.29
N GLU A 119 -20.07 -6.16 -7.09
CA GLU A 119 -18.80 -6.82 -6.80
C GLU A 119 -18.94 -8.33 -6.96
N GLN A 120 -19.98 -8.94 -6.40
CA GLN A 120 -20.24 -10.37 -6.57
C GLN A 120 -20.35 -10.74 -8.06
N GLU A 121 -21.08 -9.94 -8.85
CA GLU A 121 -21.19 -10.18 -10.30
C GLU A 121 -19.84 -10.10 -11.00
N ILE A 122 -19.02 -9.08 -10.71
CA ILE A 122 -17.69 -8.93 -11.30
C ILE A 122 -16.79 -10.08 -10.86
N VAL A 123 -16.74 -10.42 -9.57
CA VAL A 123 -15.89 -11.46 -9.00
C VAL A 123 -16.25 -12.83 -9.57
N GLU A 124 -17.52 -13.21 -9.54
CA GLU A 124 -17.95 -14.56 -9.91
C GLU A 124 -18.09 -14.75 -11.42
N LYS A 125 -18.72 -13.80 -12.13
CA LYS A 125 -19.05 -13.96 -13.56
C LYS A 125 -17.96 -13.46 -14.49
N ILE A 126 -17.26 -12.39 -14.12
CA ILE A 126 -16.24 -11.77 -14.99
C ILE A 126 -14.84 -12.28 -14.63
N ALA A 127 -14.49 -12.29 -13.35
CA ALA A 127 -13.16 -12.64 -12.86
C ALA A 127 -12.98 -14.15 -12.62
N GLU A 128 -14.08 -14.91 -12.56
CA GLU A 128 -14.11 -16.38 -12.31
C GLU A 128 -13.52 -16.75 -10.94
N LEU A 129 -13.75 -15.91 -9.93
CA LEU A 129 -13.31 -16.07 -8.55
C LEU A 129 -14.50 -16.43 -7.65
N GLN A 130 -14.23 -16.99 -6.47
CA GLN A 130 -15.25 -17.13 -5.43
C GLN A 130 -15.46 -15.79 -4.71
N PHE A 131 -16.71 -15.39 -4.48
CA PHE A 131 -17.03 -14.22 -3.65
C PHE A 131 -17.62 -14.67 -2.30
N ILE A 132 -17.23 -13.99 -1.22
CA ILE A 132 -17.83 -14.15 0.12
C ILE A 132 -17.91 -12.75 0.76
N ALA A 133 -19.06 -12.40 1.34
CA ALA A 133 -19.18 -11.28 2.26
C ALA A 133 -19.35 -11.82 3.69
N LEU A 134 -18.55 -11.34 4.64
CA LEU A 134 -18.49 -11.90 5.99
C LEU A 134 -19.55 -11.30 6.93
N LEU A 135 -19.67 -9.98 6.95
CA LEU A 135 -20.46 -9.23 7.92
C LEU A 135 -21.53 -8.37 7.25
N ASP A 136 -22.62 -8.13 7.97
CA ASP A 136 -23.62 -7.12 7.59
C ASP A 136 -23.06 -5.70 7.85
N PRO A 137 -23.63 -4.62 7.26
CA PRO A 137 -23.01 -3.29 7.28
C PRO A 137 -22.84 -2.69 8.69
N MET A 138 -23.63 -3.14 9.66
CA MET A 138 -23.66 -2.62 11.04
C MET A 138 -23.01 -3.57 12.06
N ASP A 139 -22.45 -4.69 11.62
CA ASP A 139 -21.78 -5.64 12.50
C ASP A 139 -20.47 -5.05 13.06
N GLU A 140 -20.14 -5.41 14.31
CA GLU A 140 -18.88 -4.98 14.94
C GLU A 140 -17.71 -5.84 14.48
N TRP A 141 -16.79 -5.24 13.72
CA TRP A 141 -15.60 -5.92 13.20
C TRP A 141 -14.60 -6.29 14.30
N ALA A 142 -14.49 -5.49 15.36
CA ALA A 142 -13.64 -5.75 16.50
C ALA A 142 -14.42 -6.53 17.57
N SER A 143 -14.76 -7.78 17.28
CA SER A 143 -15.54 -8.63 18.20
C SER A 143 -15.17 -10.12 18.09
N LEU A 144 -15.45 -10.88 19.15
CA LEU A 144 -15.34 -12.35 19.12
C LEU A 144 -16.24 -12.97 18.05
N GLU A 145 -17.45 -12.44 17.89
CA GLU A 145 -18.43 -12.94 16.90
C GLU A 145 -17.85 -12.87 15.48
N THR A 146 -17.19 -11.77 15.12
CA THR A 146 -16.52 -11.63 13.82
C THR A 146 -15.44 -12.70 13.63
N ILE A 147 -14.68 -13.04 14.68
CA ILE A 147 -13.65 -14.09 14.63
C ILE A 147 -14.27 -15.48 14.52
N GLU A 148 -15.39 -15.74 15.18
CA GLU A 148 -16.14 -16.99 15.05
C GLU A 148 -16.70 -17.16 13.63
N LYS A 149 -17.35 -16.11 13.08
CA LYS A 149 -17.84 -16.08 11.70
C LYS A 149 -16.70 -16.34 10.71
N PHE A 150 -15.57 -15.63 10.87
CA PHE A 150 -14.42 -15.83 9.98
C PHE A 150 -13.85 -17.26 10.10
N THR A 151 -13.66 -17.75 11.32
CA THR A 151 -13.18 -19.12 11.58
C THR A 151 -14.07 -20.17 10.92
N ALA A 152 -15.39 -19.97 10.94
CA ALA A 152 -16.35 -20.88 10.33
C ALA A 152 -16.26 -20.93 8.79
N ILE A 153 -15.92 -19.81 8.13
CA ILE A 153 -15.83 -19.78 6.67
C ILE A 153 -14.46 -20.21 6.12
N VAL A 154 -13.38 -20.11 6.91
CA VAL A 154 -12.01 -20.41 6.45
C VAL A 154 -11.88 -21.75 5.72
N PRO A 155 -12.46 -22.88 6.19
CA PRO A 155 -12.40 -24.16 5.48
C PRO A 155 -13.05 -24.15 4.08
N HIS A 156 -13.83 -23.12 3.76
CA HIS A 156 -14.58 -22.97 2.50
C HIS A 156 -13.98 -21.90 1.57
N ILE A 157 -12.98 -21.14 2.03
CA ILE A 157 -12.29 -20.13 1.23
C ILE A 157 -11.30 -20.83 0.30
N LYS A 158 -11.40 -20.57 -1.01
CA LYS A 158 -10.36 -21.01 -1.97
C LYS A 158 -9.13 -20.11 -1.86
N THR A 159 -7.96 -20.69 -1.64
CA THR A 159 -6.69 -19.95 -1.48
C THR A 159 -5.80 -20.01 -2.75
N PRO A 160 -4.92 -19.01 -2.99
CA PRO A 160 -4.76 -17.77 -2.22
C PRO A 160 -5.99 -16.86 -2.32
N SER A 161 -6.38 -16.27 -1.20
CA SER A 161 -7.55 -15.41 -1.04
C SER A 161 -7.13 -13.95 -0.91
N LEU A 162 -7.87 -13.06 -1.55
CA LEU A 162 -7.78 -11.62 -1.36
C LEU A 162 -8.94 -11.15 -0.50
N LEU A 163 -8.66 -10.55 0.65
CA LEU A 163 -9.64 -10.04 1.57
C LEU A 163 -9.62 -8.51 1.58
N HIS A 164 -10.78 -7.87 1.66
CA HIS A 164 -10.87 -6.42 1.65
C HIS A 164 -11.96 -5.87 2.57
N CYS A 165 -11.87 -4.56 2.80
CA CYS A 165 -12.83 -3.70 3.49
C CYS A 165 -12.57 -2.28 2.98
N ASP A 166 -13.41 -1.28 3.29
CA ASP A 166 -13.10 0.13 3.00
C ASP A 166 -11.73 0.53 3.51
N ARG A 167 -11.36 -0.04 4.67
CA ARG A 167 -10.08 0.17 5.31
C ARG A 167 -9.30 -1.14 5.36
N GLY A 168 -8.22 -1.25 4.60
CA GLY A 168 -7.37 -2.45 4.59
C GLY A 168 -6.89 -2.85 6.00
N ARG A 169 -6.72 -1.87 6.89
CA ARG A 169 -6.38 -2.11 8.30
C ARG A 169 -7.42 -2.92 9.07
N THR A 170 -8.71 -2.70 8.81
CA THR A 170 -9.79 -3.37 9.53
C THR A 170 -9.78 -4.87 9.21
N ILE A 171 -9.65 -5.23 7.93
CA ILE A 171 -9.55 -6.64 7.55
C ILE A 171 -8.22 -7.26 8.02
N ALA A 172 -7.10 -6.52 8.03
CA ALA A 172 -5.84 -7.00 8.60
C ALA A 172 -5.99 -7.36 10.09
N PHE A 173 -6.71 -6.53 10.86
CA PHE A 173 -7.02 -6.80 12.27
C PHE A 173 -7.78 -8.12 12.45
N VAL A 174 -8.85 -8.33 11.68
CA VAL A 174 -9.66 -9.55 11.73
C VAL A 174 -8.84 -10.80 11.42
N ILE A 175 -7.97 -10.74 10.39
CA ILE A 175 -7.11 -11.88 10.03
C ILE A 175 -6.08 -12.18 11.12
N LEU A 176 -5.45 -11.16 11.69
CA LEU A 176 -4.47 -11.37 12.76
C LEU A 176 -5.14 -11.88 14.05
N LEU A 177 -6.37 -11.44 14.34
CA LEU A 177 -7.15 -11.97 15.45
C LEU A 177 -7.56 -13.42 15.21
N TYR A 178 -7.93 -13.78 13.98
CA TYR A 178 -8.14 -15.18 13.62
C TYR A 178 -6.90 -16.02 13.88
N MET A 179 -5.71 -15.56 13.46
CA MET A 179 -4.46 -16.27 13.72
C MET A 179 -4.12 -16.36 15.22
N ALA A 180 -4.40 -15.31 16.00
CA ALA A 180 -4.27 -15.32 17.45
C ALA A 180 -5.24 -16.31 18.12
N ASN A 181 -6.48 -16.36 17.64
CA ASN A 181 -7.49 -17.32 18.08
C ASN A 181 -7.05 -18.77 17.77
N GLN A 182 -6.50 -19.01 16.57
CA GLN A 182 -5.92 -20.31 16.22
C GLN A 182 -4.72 -20.65 17.10
N THR A 183 -3.86 -19.68 17.42
CA THR A 183 -2.71 -19.87 18.32
C THR A 183 -3.14 -20.35 19.71
N ARG A 184 -4.24 -19.79 20.23
CA ARG A 184 -4.80 -20.20 21.52
C ARG A 184 -5.42 -21.59 21.49
N ASN A 185 -6.23 -21.88 20.46
CA ASN A 185 -7.10 -23.06 20.44
C ASN A 185 -6.53 -24.27 19.70
N ASN A 186 -5.52 -24.06 18.85
CA ASN A 186 -4.84 -25.10 18.08
C ASN A 186 -3.33 -25.09 18.41
N LYS A 187 -2.88 -26.11 19.14
CA LYS A 187 -1.48 -26.23 19.58
C LYS A 187 -0.48 -26.37 18.44
N ASP A 188 -0.93 -26.91 17.31
CA ASP A 188 -0.10 -27.17 16.14
C ASP A 188 -0.14 -26.03 15.11
N PHE A 189 -0.93 -24.98 15.36
CA PHE A 189 -1.02 -23.82 14.47
C PHE A 189 0.31 -23.06 14.42
N GLN A 190 0.73 -22.72 13.21
CA GLN A 190 1.92 -21.91 12.93
C GLN A 190 1.61 -20.92 11.80
N PRO A 191 2.15 -19.69 11.85
CA PRO A 191 2.94 -19.13 12.95
C PRO A 191 2.07 -18.82 14.18
N ARG A 192 2.65 -18.90 15.38
CA ARG A 192 1.97 -18.49 16.62
C ARG A 192 1.95 -16.97 16.73
N ILE A 193 0.77 -16.39 16.94
CA ILE A 193 0.54 -14.96 17.11
C ILE A 193 -0.01 -14.73 18.52
N HIS A 194 0.82 -14.20 19.43
CA HIS A 194 0.37 -13.72 20.73
C HIS A 194 0.08 -12.21 20.65
N SER A 195 -0.39 -11.61 21.75
CA SER A 195 -0.78 -10.19 21.74
C SER A 195 0.40 -9.29 21.34
N LYS A 196 1.61 -9.63 21.78
CA LYS A 196 2.81 -8.89 21.43
C LYS A 196 3.07 -8.91 19.92
N GLU A 197 3.13 -10.10 19.31
CA GLU A 197 3.37 -10.22 17.87
C GLU A 197 2.26 -9.55 17.06
N PHE A 198 1.00 -9.64 17.51
CA PHE A 198 -0.12 -8.93 16.90
C PHE A 198 0.15 -7.42 16.77
N PHE A 199 0.54 -6.77 17.87
CA PHE A 199 0.80 -5.33 17.86
C PHE A 199 2.09 -4.97 17.11
N GLU A 200 3.11 -5.83 17.14
CA GLU A 200 4.33 -5.65 16.35
C GLU A 200 4.06 -5.73 14.83
N ILE A 201 3.23 -6.69 14.39
CA ILE A 201 2.85 -6.84 12.98
C ILE A 201 2.03 -5.64 12.50
N THR A 202 1.02 -5.25 13.28
CA THR A 202 0.15 -4.12 12.92
C THR A 202 0.94 -2.81 12.88
N ALA A 203 1.84 -2.59 13.83
CA ALA A 203 2.80 -1.48 13.82
C ALA A 203 3.68 -1.45 12.56
N ALA A 204 4.20 -2.62 12.15
CA ALA A 204 4.98 -2.77 10.92
C ALA A 204 4.18 -2.39 9.66
N MET A 205 2.87 -2.65 9.65
CA MET A 205 1.95 -2.23 8.59
C MET A 205 1.56 -0.73 8.67
N GLY A 206 2.07 0.01 9.66
CA GLY A 206 1.69 1.40 9.92
C GLY A 206 0.30 1.54 10.55
N LEU A 207 -0.20 0.50 11.21
CA LEU A 207 -1.52 0.44 11.82
C LEU A 207 -1.42 0.59 13.34
N ASP A 208 -2.38 1.29 13.92
CA ASP A 208 -2.49 1.51 15.36
C ASP A 208 -3.83 0.95 15.87
N PHE A 209 -3.75 -0.04 16.75
CA PHE A 209 -4.89 -0.63 17.44
C PHE A 209 -4.80 -0.45 18.97
N PHE A 210 -4.23 0.67 19.43
CA PHE A 210 -4.12 1.00 20.87
C PHE A 210 -5.35 1.73 21.43
N SER A 211 -6.44 1.84 20.65
CA SER A 211 -7.71 2.25 21.23
C SER A 211 -8.29 1.14 22.11
N ARG A 212 -9.12 1.54 23.09
CA ARG A 212 -9.61 0.64 24.14
C ARG A 212 -10.26 -0.64 23.60
N LEU A 213 -11.16 -0.51 22.62
CA LEU A 213 -11.93 -1.64 22.11
C LEU A 213 -11.03 -2.71 21.43
N PRO A 214 -10.17 -2.37 20.44
CA PRO A 214 -9.21 -3.32 19.88
C PRO A 214 -8.32 -3.99 20.93
N LEU A 215 -7.83 -3.26 21.94
CA LEU A 215 -7.03 -3.83 23.02
C LEU A 215 -7.81 -4.88 23.83
N GLU A 216 -9.04 -4.58 24.23
CA GLU A 216 -9.92 -5.49 24.97
C GLU A 216 -10.20 -6.76 24.17
N VAL A 217 -10.48 -6.63 22.87
CA VAL A 217 -10.76 -7.77 21.98
C VAL A 217 -9.52 -8.63 21.76
N VAL A 218 -8.35 -8.04 21.55
CA VAL A 218 -7.09 -8.80 21.43
C VAL A 218 -6.83 -9.60 22.69
N ALA A 219 -6.95 -8.98 23.87
CA ALA A 219 -6.77 -9.65 25.16
C ALA A 219 -7.79 -10.79 25.36
N GLU A 220 -9.05 -10.57 24.98
CA GLU A 220 -10.10 -11.58 25.08
C GLU A 220 -9.83 -12.77 24.15
N VAL A 221 -9.43 -12.53 22.90
CA VAL A 221 -9.11 -13.57 21.90
C VAL A 221 -7.87 -14.37 22.32
N THR A 222 -6.79 -13.70 22.70
CA THR A 222 -5.52 -14.37 23.08
C THR A 222 -5.60 -15.04 24.45
N GLY A 223 -6.46 -14.54 25.34
CA GLY A 223 -6.50 -14.93 26.75
C GLY A 223 -5.34 -14.36 27.57
N GLU A 224 -4.65 -13.36 27.03
CA GLU A 224 -3.52 -12.67 27.65
C GLU A 224 -3.99 -11.36 28.30
N PRO A 225 -3.28 -10.85 29.31
CA PRO A 225 -3.62 -9.54 29.87
C PRO A 225 -3.51 -8.45 28.80
N LEU A 226 -4.27 -7.36 28.98
CA LEU A 226 -4.11 -6.15 28.18
C LEU A 226 -2.64 -5.78 28.10
N ALA A 227 -2.12 -5.72 26.87
CA ALA A 227 -0.72 -5.44 26.66
C ALA A 227 -0.38 -4.06 27.26
N THR A 228 0.57 -4.03 28.19
CA THR A 228 1.19 -2.77 28.65
C THR A 228 2.22 -2.33 27.63
N LEU A 229 1.79 -2.10 26.40
CA LEU A 229 2.65 -1.56 25.36
C LEU A 229 2.72 -0.05 25.55
N ASP A 230 3.93 0.46 25.80
CA ASP A 230 4.15 1.91 25.71
C ASP A 230 3.98 2.28 24.24
N ASN A 231 3.04 3.18 23.99
CA ASN A 231 2.75 3.69 22.66
C ASN A 231 4.02 4.19 21.93
N LYS A 232 5.02 4.66 22.68
CA LYS A 232 6.32 5.09 22.14
C LYS A 232 7.14 3.98 21.47
N GLN A 233 6.86 2.72 21.77
CA GLN A 233 7.58 1.56 21.20
C GLN A 233 7.10 1.20 19.79
N VAL A 234 5.96 1.75 19.35
CA VAL A 234 5.44 1.56 17.99
C VAL A 234 5.86 2.74 17.12
N PRO A 235 6.66 2.52 16.06
CA PRO A 235 7.03 3.59 15.14
C PRO A 235 5.78 4.18 14.47
N ARG A 236 5.57 5.49 14.60
CA ARG A 236 4.46 6.22 13.97
C ARG A 236 5.00 7.28 13.01
N ALA A 237 4.26 7.55 11.94
CA ALA A 237 4.44 8.80 11.20
C ALA A 237 3.85 9.95 12.03
N ASN A 238 4.56 11.07 12.19
CA ASN A 238 4.03 12.25 12.90
C ASN A 238 2.89 12.93 12.12
N ASN A 239 2.82 12.69 10.80
CA ASN A 239 1.77 13.16 9.92
C ASN A 239 1.14 11.93 9.29
N GLY A 240 0.01 11.45 9.79
CA GLY A 240 -0.83 10.51 9.06
C GLY A 240 -1.98 11.31 8.46
N PRO A 241 -2.04 11.54 7.14
CA PRO A 241 -3.24 12.12 6.56
C PRO A 241 -4.41 11.22 6.95
N ASN A 242 -5.46 11.81 7.54
CA ASN A 242 -6.68 11.07 7.86
C ASN A 242 -7.17 10.37 6.59
N ASP A 243 -7.65 9.13 6.73
CA ASP A 243 -8.23 8.31 5.66
C ASP A 243 -7.26 7.78 4.57
N TRP A 244 -5.99 8.18 4.56
CA TRP A 244 -5.00 7.67 3.57
C TRP A 244 -4.66 6.18 3.73
N LEU A 245 -4.66 5.67 4.96
CA LEU A 245 -4.41 4.26 5.25
C LEU A 245 -5.58 3.35 4.91
N ASP A 246 -6.73 3.91 4.54
CA ASP A 246 -7.94 3.12 4.32
C ASP A 246 -7.80 2.32 3.01
N TYR A 247 -7.26 2.94 1.95
CA TYR A 247 -7.13 2.32 0.63
C TYR A 247 -5.72 1.80 0.29
N TRP A 248 -4.74 2.00 1.20
CA TRP A 248 -3.34 1.53 1.05
C TRP A 248 -2.61 1.93 -0.25
N VAL A 249 -2.92 3.11 -0.79
CA VAL A 249 -2.22 3.63 -1.98
C VAL A 249 -0.75 3.94 -1.71
N ALA A 250 -0.40 4.39 -0.51
CA ALA A 250 0.97 4.44 -0.05
C ALA A 250 1.11 3.99 1.40
N HIS A 251 2.34 3.72 1.79
CA HIS A 251 2.69 3.21 3.11
C HIS A 251 3.60 4.21 3.80
N PRO A 252 3.35 4.52 5.07
CA PRO A 252 4.24 5.36 5.85
C PRO A 252 5.59 4.64 6.00
N VAL A 253 6.66 5.36 5.69
CA VAL A 253 8.03 4.91 5.97
C VAL A 253 8.42 5.41 7.34
N TYR A 254 8.52 6.73 7.49
CA TYR A 254 8.79 7.40 8.75
C TYR A 254 8.56 8.91 8.59
N LEU A 255 7.83 9.51 9.53
CA LEU A 255 7.50 10.93 9.53
C LEU A 255 6.92 11.42 8.20
N ASN A 256 7.69 12.22 7.44
CA ASN A 256 7.24 12.81 6.19
C ASN A 256 7.37 11.87 4.98
N TRP A 257 7.95 10.68 5.12
CA TRP A 257 8.22 9.80 3.99
C TRP A 257 7.17 8.72 3.81
N PHE A 258 6.70 8.56 2.58
CA PHE A 258 5.74 7.54 2.17
C PHE A 258 6.22 6.83 0.91
N THR A 259 5.81 5.57 0.74
CA THR A 259 6.16 4.74 -0.44
C THR A 259 4.93 4.13 -1.11
N ALA A 260 4.91 4.05 -2.43
CA ALA A 260 3.86 3.43 -3.22
C ALA A 260 4.38 2.64 -4.43
N GLY A 261 3.54 1.73 -4.94
CA GLY A 261 3.64 1.24 -6.30
C GLY A 261 3.08 2.26 -7.30
N GLN A 262 2.53 1.78 -8.42
CA GLN A 262 2.08 2.70 -9.46
C GLN A 262 0.94 3.60 -8.98
N ILE A 263 1.11 4.92 -9.09
CA ILE A 263 0.05 5.90 -8.85
C ILE A 263 -0.81 6.04 -10.10
N TYR A 264 -2.13 6.12 -9.92
CA TYR A 264 -3.06 6.32 -11.02
C TYR A 264 -3.43 7.79 -11.15
N LYS A 265 -3.86 8.17 -12.35
CA LYS A 265 -4.34 9.52 -12.66
C LYS A 265 -5.46 9.96 -11.71
N SER A 266 -6.38 9.06 -11.39
CA SER A 266 -7.42 9.26 -10.37
C SER A 266 -6.91 9.63 -8.98
N HIS A 267 -5.71 9.17 -8.59
CA HIS A 267 -5.16 9.42 -7.25
C HIS A 267 -4.53 10.82 -7.10
N VAL A 268 -4.27 11.54 -8.19
CA VAL A 268 -3.50 12.79 -8.16
C VAL A 268 -4.19 13.88 -7.33
N LEU A 269 -5.50 14.02 -7.46
CA LEU A 269 -6.26 15.00 -6.66
C LEU A 269 -6.34 14.60 -5.19
N LEU A 270 -6.57 13.32 -4.92
CA LEU A 270 -6.57 12.79 -3.56
C LEU A 270 -5.26 13.06 -2.84
N LEU A 271 -4.12 12.86 -3.50
CA LEU A 271 -2.81 13.15 -2.90
C LEU A 271 -2.68 14.59 -2.41
N LYS A 272 -3.29 15.54 -3.13
CA LYS A 272 -3.34 16.93 -2.71
C LYS A 272 -4.28 17.15 -1.52
N GLU A 273 -5.45 16.51 -1.54
CA GLU A 273 -6.43 16.56 -0.45
C GLU A 273 -5.85 15.97 0.85
N PHE A 274 -5.01 14.94 0.73
CA PHE A 274 -4.23 14.35 1.82
C PHE A 274 -2.96 15.14 2.17
N GLU A 275 -2.87 16.39 1.71
CA GLU A 275 -1.84 17.37 2.07
C GLU A 275 -0.39 17.01 1.72
N TYR A 276 -0.17 16.06 0.81
CA TYR A 276 1.16 15.82 0.26
C TYR A 276 1.73 17.11 -0.35
N LYS A 277 3.04 17.32 -0.17
CA LYS A 277 3.74 18.49 -0.71
C LYS A 277 4.51 18.14 -1.97
N SER A 278 5.05 16.92 -2.01
CA SER A 278 5.93 16.46 -3.07
C SER A 278 5.65 15.01 -3.45
N VAL A 279 5.82 14.71 -4.74
CA VAL A 279 5.83 13.36 -5.28
C VAL A 279 7.15 13.12 -6.00
N ILE A 280 7.80 12.01 -5.70
CA ILE A 280 9.03 11.54 -6.33
C ILE A 280 8.69 10.29 -7.15
N ASN A 281 8.87 10.39 -8.46
CA ASN A 281 8.73 9.27 -9.38
C ASN A 281 10.10 8.67 -9.70
N LEU A 282 10.27 7.39 -9.38
CA LEU A 282 11.50 6.63 -9.65
C LEU A 282 11.46 5.80 -10.94
N ARG A 283 10.36 5.83 -11.70
CA ARG A 283 10.25 5.08 -12.97
C ARG A 283 11.09 5.79 -14.05
N PRO A 284 11.79 5.05 -14.93
CA PRO A 284 12.40 5.57 -16.14
C PRO A 284 11.43 6.41 -16.94
N GLY A 285 11.97 7.48 -17.53
CA GLY A 285 11.20 8.36 -18.41
C GLY A 285 10.97 7.80 -19.80
N VAL A 286 10.51 8.68 -20.69
CA VAL A 286 10.39 8.37 -22.12
C VAL A 286 11.75 8.05 -22.74
N THR A 287 12.80 8.76 -22.32
CA THR A 287 14.18 8.54 -22.75
C THR A 287 15.16 8.60 -21.58
N GLU A 288 16.22 7.79 -21.67
CA GLU A 288 17.38 7.79 -20.77
C GLU A 288 18.65 7.88 -21.63
N ASN A 289 19.48 8.90 -21.41
CA ASN A 289 20.69 9.16 -22.21
C ASN A 289 20.44 9.19 -23.74
N GLY A 290 19.29 9.71 -24.15
CA GLY A 290 18.88 9.79 -25.56
C GLY A 290 18.33 8.49 -26.15
N VAL A 291 18.18 7.43 -25.36
CA VAL A 291 17.64 6.13 -25.78
C VAL A 291 16.24 5.93 -25.20
N PRO A 292 15.26 5.38 -25.95
CA PRO A 292 13.93 5.08 -25.42
C PRO A 292 13.98 4.15 -24.19
N SER A 293 13.27 4.51 -23.12
CA SER A 293 13.40 3.85 -21.80
C SER A 293 12.08 3.59 -21.07
N GLN A 294 10.92 3.81 -21.69
CA GLN A 294 9.62 3.62 -21.07
C GLN A 294 9.47 2.21 -20.48
N GLU A 295 9.04 2.15 -19.22
CA GLU A 295 8.58 0.92 -18.62
C GLU A 295 7.20 0.52 -19.16
N GLU A 296 6.77 -0.72 -18.93
CA GLU A 296 5.42 -1.14 -19.32
C GLU A 296 4.35 -0.42 -18.48
N VAL A 297 3.09 -0.50 -18.88
CA VAL A 297 1.93 -0.35 -17.98
C VAL A 297 1.32 -1.72 -17.72
N ASN A 298 0.56 -1.87 -16.65
CA ASN A 298 -0.30 -3.04 -16.50
C ASN A 298 -1.46 -2.95 -17.48
N LEU A 299 -1.71 -4.04 -18.21
CA LEU A 299 -2.81 -4.17 -19.16
C LEU A 299 -3.65 -5.39 -18.80
N LEU A 300 -4.98 -5.27 -18.84
CA LEU A 300 -5.90 -6.39 -18.64
C LEU A 300 -5.72 -7.46 -19.73
N ASN A 301 -5.70 -8.72 -19.29
CA ASN A 301 -5.47 -9.96 -20.02
C ASN A 301 -4.13 -10.05 -20.77
N VAL A 302 -3.13 -9.28 -20.39
CA VAL A 302 -1.78 -9.32 -20.98
C VAL A 302 -0.74 -9.63 -19.90
N LYS A 303 0.21 -10.51 -20.19
CA LYS A 303 1.30 -10.87 -19.26
C LYS A 303 2.14 -9.63 -18.93
N SER A 304 2.53 -9.48 -17.67
CA SER A 304 3.53 -8.48 -17.25
C SER A 304 4.95 -8.94 -17.66
N TYR A 305 5.92 -8.03 -17.68
CA TYR A 305 7.33 -8.30 -17.95
C TYR A 305 7.61 -8.93 -19.32
N THR A 306 6.91 -8.48 -20.36
CA THR A 306 7.14 -8.91 -21.75
C THR A 306 8.02 -7.94 -22.55
N GLY A 307 8.52 -6.88 -21.90
CA GLY A 307 9.27 -5.78 -22.48
C GLY A 307 8.36 -4.75 -23.14
N THR A 308 8.76 -3.48 -23.11
CA THR A 308 8.05 -2.35 -23.76
C THR A 308 8.41 -2.26 -25.24
N TYR A 309 9.71 -2.09 -25.52
CA TYR A 309 10.24 -1.98 -26.86
C TYR A 309 10.47 -3.38 -27.43
N GLY A 310 10.07 -3.57 -28.70
CA GLY A 310 10.39 -4.79 -29.44
C GLY A 310 11.89 -4.93 -29.69
N ASN A 311 12.31 -6.07 -30.23
CA ASN A 311 13.67 -6.29 -30.69
C ASN A 311 13.66 -7.00 -32.05
N SER A 312 14.80 -7.52 -32.50
CA SER A 312 14.89 -8.25 -33.77
C SER A 312 14.00 -9.50 -33.86
N HIS A 313 13.52 -10.01 -32.72
CA HIS A 313 12.70 -11.20 -32.60
C HIS A 313 11.29 -10.93 -32.05
N SER A 314 10.99 -9.71 -31.59
CA SER A 314 9.68 -9.37 -31.01
C SER A 314 9.19 -8.00 -31.45
N LYS A 315 7.89 -7.88 -31.70
CA LYS A 315 7.26 -6.59 -31.94
C LYS A 315 7.15 -5.78 -30.63
N PRO A 316 6.99 -4.44 -30.70
CA PRO A 316 6.67 -3.62 -29.54
C PRO A 316 5.44 -4.14 -28.78
N ARG A 317 5.44 -3.96 -27.45
CA ARG A 317 4.45 -4.55 -26.54
C ARG A 317 3.01 -4.30 -26.96
N GLN A 318 2.70 -3.06 -27.32
CA GLN A 318 1.33 -2.61 -27.62
C GLN A 318 0.94 -2.79 -29.09
N SER A 319 1.77 -3.47 -29.89
CA SER A 319 1.32 -3.94 -31.20
C SER A 319 0.27 -5.05 -31.05
N ASP A 320 -0.73 -5.05 -31.93
CA ASP A 320 -1.82 -6.04 -31.89
C ASP A 320 -1.32 -7.50 -31.98
N GLU A 321 -0.25 -7.74 -32.73
CA GLU A 321 0.42 -9.04 -32.81
C GLU A 321 0.98 -9.46 -31.44
N ARG A 322 1.76 -8.58 -30.79
CA ARG A 322 2.40 -8.89 -29.52
C ARG A 322 1.40 -9.04 -28.38
N LEU A 323 0.35 -8.22 -28.34
CA LEU A 323 -0.71 -8.32 -27.33
C LEU A 323 -1.42 -9.68 -27.40
N ARG A 324 -1.65 -10.21 -28.61
CA ARG A 324 -2.26 -11.55 -28.81
C ARG A 324 -1.32 -12.70 -28.40
N GLU A 325 -0.02 -12.57 -28.65
CA GLU A 325 0.98 -13.56 -28.22
C GLU A 325 1.11 -13.64 -26.70
N THR A 326 0.86 -12.52 -26.02
CA THR A 326 1.15 -12.36 -24.59
C THR A 326 -0.10 -12.41 -23.72
N LEU A 327 -1.21 -12.94 -24.24
CA LEU A 327 -2.44 -13.10 -23.46
C LEU A 327 -2.23 -13.99 -22.22
N VAL A 328 -2.87 -13.60 -21.11
CA VAL A 328 -2.90 -14.42 -19.89
C VAL A 328 -3.85 -15.60 -20.08
N LYS A 329 -5.06 -15.35 -20.58
CA LYS A 329 -6.07 -16.35 -20.92
C LYS A 329 -6.66 -16.05 -22.32
N PRO A 330 -6.31 -16.82 -23.36
CA PRO A 330 -6.75 -16.55 -24.74
C PRO A 330 -8.26 -16.57 -24.96
N ASN A 331 -9.01 -17.32 -24.13
CA ASN A 331 -10.45 -17.52 -24.28
C ASN A 331 -11.29 -16.63 -23.33
N ARG A 332 -10.68 -15.65 -22.64
CA ARG A 332 -11.47 -14.71 -21.82
C ARG A 332 -12.48 -13.96 -22.70
N PRO A 333 -13.71 -13.72 -22.20
CA PRO A 333 -14.70 -12.93 -22.93
C PRO A 333 -14.29 -11.46 -22.95
N ASN A 334 -14.72 -10.72 -23.98
CA ASN A 334 -14.38 -9.29 -24.14
C ASN A 334 -14.87 -8.42 -22.97
N ILE A 335 -15.96 -8.82 -22.31
CA ILE A 335 -16.50 -8.15 -21.11
C ILE A 335 -15.47 -8.08 -19.97
N PHE A 336 -14.48 -8.99 -19.97
CA PHE A 336 -13.36 -8.91 -19.04
C PHE A 336 -12.56 -7.61 -19.19
N ILE A 337 -12.50 -7.04 -20.39
CA ILE A 337 -11.88 -5.73 -20.60
C ILE A 337 -12.90 -4.63 -20.28
N SER A 338 -14.02 -4.62 -21.00
CA SER A 338 -15.18 -3.77 -20.74
C SER A 338 -16.39 -4.26 -21.53
N ASN A 339 -17.59 -3.80 -21.17
CA ASN A 339 -18.84 -4.09 -21.91
C ASN A 339 -18.81 -3.68 -23.39
N THR A 340 -17.95 -2.73 -23.76
CA THR A 340 -17.83 -2.17 -25.11
C THR A 340 -16.63 -2.70 -25.89
N SER A 341 -15.74 -3.46 -25.25
CA SER A 341 -14.52 -3.94 -25.89
C SER A 341 -14.81 -4.93 -27.02
N GLN A 342 -14.12 -4.75 -28.14
CA GLN A 342 -14.20 -5.64 -29.31
C GLN A 342 -13.14 -6.75 -29.28
N VAL A 343 -12.21 -6.67 -28.33
CA VAL A 343 -11.13 -7.65 -28.11
C VAL A 343 -11.07 -8.04 -26.64
N ASN A 344 -10.42 -9.16 -26.34
CA ASN A 344 -10.29 -9.66 -24.97
C ASN A 344 -8.96 -9.28 -24.31
N TYR A 345 -8.32 -8.21 -24.76
CA TYR A 345 -7.12 -7.64 -24.15
C TYR A 345 -7.18 -6.12 -24.17
N GLU A 346 -6.57 -5.50 -23.16
CA GLU A 346 -6.42 -4.07 -23.11
C GLU A 346 -5.19 -3.63 -23.91
N ARG A 347 -5.35 -2.58 -24.72
CA ARG A 347 -4.28 -2.04 -25.56
C ARG A 347 -3.47 -0.97 -24.83
N ARG A 348 -4.16 -0.20 -23.98
CA ARG A 348 -3.62 0.97 -23.29
C ARG A 348 -4.27 1.09 -21.93
N ASN A 349 -3.49 1.51 -20.92
CA ASN A 349 -3.99 1.83 -19.59
C ASN A 349 -3.66 3.30 -19.29
N GLU A 350 -4.61 4.19 -19.57
CA GLU A 350 -4.45 5.63 -19.40
C GLU A 350 -4.38 6.05 -17.93
N GLU A 351 -5.01 5.29 -17.03
CA GLU A 351 -4.94 5.53 -15.59
C GLU A 351 -3.52 5.34 -15.05
N GLU A 352 -2.74 4.43 -15.63
CA GLU A 352 -1.29 4.29 -15.36
C GLU A 352 -0.42 5.21 -16.22
N PHE A 353 -0.96 6.30 -16.76
CA PHE A 353 -0.25 7.21 -17.66
C PHE A 353 0.37 6.51 -18.87
N GLY A 354 -0.29 5.45 -19.35
CA GLY A 354 0.13 4.72 -20.53
C GLY A 354 -0.16 5.47 -21.83
N ASP A 355 0.73 5.35 -22.81
CA ASP A 355 0.55 5.73 -24.20
C ASP A 355 0.55 4.51 -25.14
N GLU A 356 0.83 4.69 -26.43
CA GLU A 356 0.91 3.63 -27.46
C GLU A 356 2.23 2.83 -27.42
N ILE A 357 3.18 3.21 -26.55
CA ILE A 357 4.44 2.49 -26.33
C ILE A 357 4.51 1.84 -24.94
N GLY A 358 4.18 2.59 -23.89
CA GLY A 358 4.21 2.12 -22.51
C GLY A 358 3.86 3.22 -21.52
N TYR A 359 4.43 3.15 -20.33
CA TYR A 359 4.30 4.20 -19.33
C TYR A 359 5.00 5.48 -19.80
N ASN A 360 4.34 6.63 -19.66
CA ASN A 360 4.88 7.91 -20.09
C ASN A 360 4.98 8.89 -18.91
N SER A 361 6.22 9.17 -18.50
CA SER A 361 6.51 10.06 -17.36
C SER A 361 6.08 11.51 -17.59
N GLU A 362 5.98 11.97 -18.84
CA GLU A 362 5.53 13.33 -19.15
C GLU A 362 4.03 13.48 -18.93
N LEU A 363 3.24 12.44 -19.23
CA LEU A 363 1.81 12.43 -18.93
C LEU A 363 1.54 12.47 -17.42
N GLU A 364 2.34 11.72 -16.64
CA GLU A 364 2.26 11.76 -15.17
C GLU A 364 2.67 13.14 -14.63
N LYS A 365 3.80 13.68 -15.10
CA LYS A 365 4.28 15.01 -14.74
C LYS A 365 3.23 16.08 -15.00
N GLU A 366 2.62 16.09 -16.19
CA GLU A 366 1.59 17.06 -16.55
C GLU A 366 0.38 16.97 -15.61
N ALA A 367 -0.03 15.76 -15.21
CA ALA A 367 -1.14 15.57 -14.28
C ALA A 367 -0.83 16.16 -12.89
N PHE A 368 0.37 15.93 -12.35
CA PHE A 368 0.79 16.46 -11.06
C PHE A 368 1.01 17.98 -11.09
N GLU A 369 1.63 18.51 -12.14
CA GLU A 369 1.81 19.96 -12.28
C GLU A 369 0.46 20.69 -12.34
N LYS A 370 -0.54 20.11 -13.02
CA LYS A 370 -1.91 20.65 -13.06
C LYS A 370 -2.62 20.62 -11.70
N SER A 371 -2.31 19.66 -10.83
CA SER A 371 -2.90 19.62 -9.49
C SER A 371 -2.24 20.62 -8.54
N GLY A 372 -1.04 21.11 -8.86
CA GLY A 372 -0.25 22.02 -8.03
C GLY A 372 0.62 21.30 -6.98
N LEU A 373 0.79 19.99 -7.11
CA LEU A 373 1.76 19.22 -6.32
C LEU A 373 3.16 19.37 -6.91
N SER A 374 4.18 19.43 -6.05
CA SER A 374 5.58 19.44 -6.52
C SER A 374 5.94 18.05 -7.04
N TYR A 375 6.33 17.95 -8.31
CA TYR A 375 6.68 16.68 -8.93
C TYR A 375 8.18 16.61 -9.25
N PHE A 376 8.83 15.55 -8.79
CA PHE A 376 10.25 15.29 -9.00
C PHE A 376 10.41 13.96 -9.72
N HIS A 377 10.92 14.00 -10.94
CA HIS A 377 11.24 12.80 -11.70
C HIS A 377 12.71 12.46 -11.51
N LEU A 378 12.98 11.45 -10.67
CA LEU A 378 14.31 10.97 -10.33
C LEU A 378 14.43 9.51 -10.80
N PRO A 379 14.54 9.26 -12.12
CA PRO A 379 14.45 7.92 -12.66
C PRO A 379 15.56 7.03 -12.11
N PHE A 380 15.18 5.90 -11.53
CA PHE A 380 16.09 4.87 -11.09
C PHE A 380 15.86 3.62 -11.94
N ARG A 381 16.82 3.32 -12.81
CA ARG A 381 16.74 2.20 -13.74
C ARG A 381 16.48 0.91 -12.99
N TYR A 382 15.41 0.22 -13.38
CA TYR A 382 15.11 -1.08 -12.82
C TYR A 382 16.01 -2.13 -13.45
N ASP A 383 16.94 -2.63 -12.66
CA ASP A 383 17.37 -4.02 -12.77
C ASP A 383 16.90 -4.76 -11.50
N VAL A 384 16.71 -6.07 -11.59
CA VAL A 384 16.14 -6.85 -10.47
C VAL A 384 17.01 -6.77 -9.21
N GLN A 385 18.30 -6.47 -9.34
CA GLN A 385 19.30 -6.40 -8.27
C GLN A 385 19.55 -4.96 -7.77
N LEU A 386 18.97 -3.95 -8.42
CA LEU A 386 19.17 -2.54 -8.16
C LEU A 386 20.66 -2.12 -8.18
N THR A 387 21.45 -2.66 -9.12
CA THR A 387 22.92 -2.49 -9.15
C THR A 387 23.40 -1.03 -9.22
N ALA A 388 22.60 -0.14 -9.82
CA ALA A 388 22.91 1.29 -9.95
C ALA A 388 22.52 2.12 -8.70
N PHE A 389 22.16 1.48 -7.57
CA PHE A 389 21.67 2.19 -6.39
C PHE A 389 22.71 3.14 -5.76
N GLU A 390 23.98 2.75 -5.72
CA GLU A 390 25.06 3.58 -5.17
C GLU A 390 25.20 4.91 -5.92
N ASP A 391 25.27 4.83 -7.26
CA ASP A 391 25.40 6.00 -8.12
C ASP A 391 24.17 6.90 -8.02
N PHE A 392 22.97 6.31 -8.12
CA PHE A 392 21.71 7.03 -7.96
C PHE A 392 21.65 7.77 -6.63
N PHE A 393 21.92 7.07 -5.52
CA PHE A 393 21.77 7.67 -4.20
C PHE A 393 22.82 8.75 -3.97
N ARG A 394 24.07 8.52 -4.39
CA ARG A 394 25.14 9.53 -4.30
C ARG A 394 24.80 10.79 -5.08
N GLU A 395 24.21 10.67 -6.27
CA GLU A 395 23.81 11.82 -7.09
C GLU A 395 22.64 12.61 -6.49
N HIS A 396 21.64 11.92 -5.93
CA HIS A 396 20.38 12.55 -5.54
C HIS A 396 20.20 12.77 -4.02
N LYS A 397 21.13 12.29 -3.17
CA LYS A 397 21.01 12.37 -1.70
C LYS A 397 20.58 13.74 -1.20
N ASP A 398 21.29 14.79 -1.59
CA ASP A 398 21.02 16.14 -1.08
C ASP A 398 19.67 16.68 -1.57
N THR A 399 19.28 16.33 -2.81
CA THR A 399 17.96 16.65 -3.36
C THR A 399 16.85 15.95 -2.59
N LEU A 400 17.01 14.66 -2.29
CA LEU A 400 16.05 13.87 -1.51
C LEU A 400 15.86 14.47 -0.11
N LEU A 401 16.96 14.82 0.57
CA LEU A 401 16.92 15.45 1.89
C LEU A 401 16.24 16.83 1.86
N ASP A 402 16.51 17.66 0.85
CA ASP A 402 15.84 18.97 0.69
C ASP A 402 14.33 18.83 0.43
N ILE A 403 13.92 17.85 -0.38
CA ILE A 403 12.49 17.57 -0.61
C ILE A 403 11.80 17.17 0.69
N GLY A 404 12.42 16.29 1.49
CA GLY A 404 11.86 15.81 2.77
C GLY A 404 11.70 16.89 3.85
N LYS A 405 12.43 18.01 3.75
CA LYS A 405 12.29 19.17 4.66
C LYS A 405 11.01 19.97 4.39
N LYS A 406 10.37 19.82 3.21
CA LYS A 406 9.23 20.64 2.78
C LYS A 406 7.86 20.10 3.22
N GLY A 407 7.81 18.92 3.82
CA GLY A 407 6.59 18.26 4.30
C GLY A 407 6.41 16.85 3.73
N PRO A 408 5.20 16.27 3.79
CA PRO A 408 4.95 14.90 3.33
C PRO A 408 5.32 14.66 1.86
N VAL A 409 6.10 13.59 1.63
CA VAL A 409 6.67 13.18 0.35
C VAL A 409 6.20 11.76 0.03
N LEU A 410 5.59 11.61 -1.14
CA LEU A 410 5.30 10.31 -1.70
C LEU A 410 6.41 9.89 -2.67
N VAL A 411 7.08 8.77 -2.40
CA VAL A 411 8.00 8.14 -3.35
C VAL A 411 7.28 6.98 -4.01
N HIS A 412 7.32 6.87 -5.33
CA HIS A 412 6.67 5.76 -6.02
C HIS A 412 7.50 5.17 -7.17
N CYS A 413 7.20 3.92 -7.50
CA CYS A 413 7.69 3.25 -8.71
C CYS A 413 6.66 2.21 -9.18
N ALA A 414 6.99 1.33 -10.13
CA ALA A 414 6.00 0.37 -10.64
C ALA A 414 5.38 -0.56 -9.57
N ILE A 415 6.16 -1.00 -8.58
CA ILE A 415 5.74 -2.01 -7.57
C ILE A 415 6.09 -1.62 -6.12
N GLY A 416 6.65 -0.43 -5.89
CA GLY A 416 7.05 0.05 -4.57
C GLY A 416 8.45 -0.36 -4.10
N LEU A 417 9.13 -1.32 -4.74
CA LEU A 417 10.46 -1.79 -4.34
C LEU A 417 11.51 -0.67 -4.31
N ARG A 418 11.75 -0.01 -5.45
CA ARG A 418 12.70 1.13 -5.53
C ARG A 418 12.32 2.25 -4.57
N ALA A 419 11.02 2.51 -4.44
CA ALA A 419 10.51 3.57 -3.59
C ALA A 419 10.78 3.29 -2.11
N ALA A 420 10.59 2.06 -1.66
CA ALA A 420 10.94 1.64 -0.31
C ALA A 420 12.46 1.77 -0.05
N MET A 421 13.30 1.28 -0.97
CA MET A 421 14.76 1.34 -0.80
C MET A 421 15.28 2.78 -0.73
N VAL A 422 14.75 3.70 -1.54
CA VAL A 422 15.14 5.11 -1.50
C VAL A 422 14.57 5.80 -0.27
N ALA A 423 13.26 5.72 -0.05
CA ALA A 423 12.58 6.47 1.01
C ALA A 423 13.06 6.06 2.41
N VAL A 424 13.34 4.77 2.66
CA VAL A 424 13.82 4.31 3.97
C VAL A 424 15.23 4.82 4.26
N LEU A 425 16.15 4.74 3.29
CA LEU A 425 17.51 5.26 3.48
C LEU A 425 17.51 6.77 3.70
N THR A 426 16.74 7.51 2.89
CA THR A 426 16.62 8.96 3.05
C THR A 426 16.03 9.32 4.40
N ALA A 427 14.96 8.64 4.84
CA ALA A 427 14.38 8.88 6.16
C ALA A 427 15.38 8.56 7.28
N ALA A 428 16.14 7.47 7.18
CA ALA A 428 17.14 7.10 8.17
C ALA A 428 18.24 8.18 8.31
N LEU A 429 18.71 8.72 7.18
CA LEU A 429 19.67 9.84 7.20
C LEU A 429 19.05 11.13 7.75
N GLN A 430 17.86 11.50 7.27
CA GLN A 430 17.20 12.75 7.64
C GLN A 430 16.85 12.82 9.13
N TYR A 431 16.59 11.68 9.76
CA TYR A 431 16.16 11.61 11.15
C TYR A 431 17.10 10.81 12.06
N ASN A 432 18.35 10.60 11.61
CA ASN A 432 19.40 9.95 12.39
C ASN A 432 18.99 8.58 12.96
N LEU A 433 18.36 7.75 12.13
CA LEU A 433 17.93 6.40 12.48
C LEU A 433 19.04 5.40 12.19
N SER A 434 19.06 4.30 12.95
CA SER A 434 20.13 3.30 12.85
C SER A 434 20.00 2.42 11.60
N PHE A 435 21.12 1.80 11.22
CA PHE A 435 21.16 0.76 10.19
C PHE A 435 20.17 -0.39 10.47
N ASP A 436 20.13 -0.89 11.71
CA ASP A 436 19.18 -1.93 12.13
C ASP A 436 17.72 -1.51 11.94
N TRP A 437 17.39 -0.25 12.28
CA TRP A 437 16.05 0.29 12.06
C TRP A 437 15.71 0.29 10.57
N ALA A 438 16.63 0.73 9.72
CA ALA A 438 16.42 0.82 8.28
C ALA A 438 16.17 -0.56 7.67
N LEU A 439 16.99 -1.57 8.00
CA LEU A 439 16.80 -2.94 7.52
C LEU A 439 15.44 -3.51 7.95
N GLN A 440 15.08 -3.30 9.22
CA GLN A 440 13.80 -3.74 9.74
C GLN A 440 12.64 -3.02 9.02
N ARG A 441 12.72 -1.71 8.80
CA ARG A 441 11.67 -0.94 8.12
C ARG A 441 11.46 -1.39 6.67
N VAL A 442 12.53 -1.63 5.92
CA VAL A 442 12.40 -2.16 4.55
C VAL A 442 11.72 -3.53 4.56
N LYS A 443 12.08 -4.40 5.52
CA LYS A 443 11.47 -5.71 5.71
C LYS A 443 9.97 -5.61 6.02
N GLU A 444 9.57 -4.70 6.91
CA GLU A 444 8.17 -4.42 7.27
C GLU A 444 7.34 -3.93 6.07
N LEU A 445 7.96 -3.15 5.17
CA LEU A 445 7.35 -2.75 3.90
C LEU A 445 7.25 -3.90 2.88
N GLY A 446 7.79 -5.06 3.21
CA GLY A 446 7.77 -6.31 2.43
C GLY A 446 9.00 -6.55 1.56
N PHE A 447 10.02 -5.69 1.60
CA PHE A 447 11.15 -5.73 0.66
C PHE A 447 12.48 -6.08 1.31
N GLY A 448 12.48 -7.07 2.22
CA GLY A 448 13.64 -7.43 3.05
C GLY A 448 15.00 -7.29 2.35
N LEU A 449 15.90 -6.55 3.01
CA LEU A 449 17.21 -6.17 2.50
C LEU A 449 18.31 -6.93 3.25
N SER A 450 19.15 -7.67 2.54
CA SER A 450 20.33 -8.35 3.08
C SER A 450 21.49 -8.35 2.08
N GLU A 451 22.68 -8.71 2.55
CA GLU A 451 23.88 -8.84 1.73
C GLU A 451 23.70 -9.90 0.62
N GLU A 452 22.90 -10.95 0.87
CA GLU A 452 22.64 -12.02 -0.10
C GLU A 452 21.55 -11.65 -1.12
N THR A 453 20.58 -10.83 -0.73
CA THR A 453 19.39 -10.53 -1.55
C THR A 453 19.58 -9.30 -2.44
N TYR A 454 20.24 -8.27 -1.91
CA TYR A 454 20.54 -7.01 -2.61
C TYR A 454 21.89 -6.46 -2.14
N PRO A 455 23.01 -7.09 -2.53
CA PRO A 455 24.34 -6.75 -2.02
C PRO A 455 24.71 -5.28 -2.19
N ASP A 456 24.43 -4.70 -3.36
CA ASP A 456 24.79 -3.31 -3.67
C ASP A 456 23.96 -2.32 -2.83
N VAL A 457 22.65 -2.55 -2.70
CA VAL A 457 21.77 -1.72 -1.85
C VAL A 457 22.16 -1.84 -0.38
N TYR A 458 22.44 -3.07 0.08
CA TYR A 458 22.83 -3.33 1.47
C TYR A 458 24.14 -2.64 1.82
N LYS A 459 25.13 -2.71 0.93
CA LYS A 459 26.41 -2.00 1.06
C LYS A 459 26.18 -0.48 1.19
N VAL A 460 25.34 0.11 0.35
CA VAL A 460 25.04 1.56 0.42
C VAL A 460 24.39 1.92 1.75
N TYR A 461 23.41 1.15 2.23
CA TYR A 461 22.82 1.38 3.55
C TYR A 461 23.87 1.32 4.66
N LYS A 462 24.76 0.33 4.59
CA LYS A 462 25.84 0.15 5.56
C LYS A 462 26.81 1.32 5.55
N ASP A 463 27.25 1.74 4.37
CA ASP A 463 28.20 2.83 4.18
C ASP A 463 27.63 4.18 4.68
N TYR A 464 26.35 4.46 4.42
CA TYR A 464 25.72 5.71 4.83
C TYR A 464 25.26 5.74 6.29
N LEU A 465 24.89 4.60 6.89
CA LEU A 465 24.30 4.57 8.25
C LEU A 465 25.26 4.06 9.33
N LEU A 466 26.40 3.44 8.97
CA LEU A 466 27.43 3.03 9.93
C LEU A 466 28.72 3.86 9.84
N SER A 467 28.87 4.72 8.82
CA SER A 467 30.01 5.64 8.81
C SER A 467 29.80 6.74 9.86
N ASP A 468 30.86 7.10 10.59
CA ASP A 468 30.85 8.15 11.62
C ASP A 468 30.59 9.58 11.08
N VAL A 469 30.26 9.72 9.78
CA VAL A 469 29.94 10.99 9.15
C VAL A 469 28.48 11.33 9.42
N ARG A 470 28.19 11.73 10.66
CA ARG A 470 26.88 12.31 11.01
C ARG A 470 26.72 13.63 10.26
N VAL A 471 25.72 13.71 9.39
CA VAL A 471 25.32 14.97 8.75
C VAL A 471 24.73 15.86 9.84
N GLU A 472 25.41 16.96 10.18
CA GLU A 472 24.79 18.02 10.98
C GLU A 472 23.61 18.59 10.17
N LEU A 473 22.39 18.49 10.71
CA LEU A 473 21.12 18.79 10.03
C LEU A 473 20.78 20.27 9.96
#